data_AF-A0A7G7MHS2-F1
#
_entry.id   AF-A0A7G7MHS2-F1
#
_cell.length_a   1.000
_cell.length_b   1.000
_cell.length_c   1.000
_cell.angle_alpha   90.00
_cell.angle_beta   90.00
_cell.angle_gamma   90.00
#
_symmetry.space_group_name_H-M   'P 1'
#
loop_
_entity.id
_entity.type
_entity.pdbx_description
1 polymer ?
#
loop_
_entity_poly.entity_id
_entity_poly.type
_entity_poly.pdbx_seq_one_letter_code
_entity_poly.pdbx_strand_id
1 'polypeptide(L)'
;MTNGDEHDGYVAGRYRDGSLSDEWTDVARCAGGTFTRYVARCACGWSGRPRPATAAGASAARQEWFLGHVMSLPLDAPAPV
;
A
#
# COMPACT_ATOMS: atom_id res chain seq x y z
N MET A 1 -16.27 -15.70 -15.76
CA MET A 1 -15.76 -15.49 -14.39
C MET A 1 -14.78 -14.34 -14.49
N THR A 2 -15.23 -13.12 -14.24
CA THR A 2 -14.33 -11.97 -14.15
C THR A 2 -13.57 -12.12 -12.86
N ASN A 3 -12.24 -12.26 -12.96
CA ASN A 3 -11.27 -12.41 -11.88
C ASN A 3 -11.31 -11.21 -10.90
N GLY A 4 -12.36 -11.06 -10.11
CA GLY A 4 -12.38 -10.08 -9.02
C GLY A 4 -11.36 -10.41 -7.92
N ASP A 5 -10.95 -11.68 -7.84
CA ASP A 5 -10.01 -12.23 -6.86
C ASP A 5 -8.52 -11.98 -7.18
N GLU A 6 -8.16 -11.40 -8.34
CA GLU A 6 -6.75 -11.15 -8.69
C GLU A 6 -6.19 -9.85 -8.07
N HIS A 7 -7.06 -9.02 -7.48
CA HIS A 7 -6.72 -7.69 -7.00
C HIS A 7 -6.82 -7.51 -5.48
N ASP A 8 -6.44 -8.50 -4.67
CA ASP A 8 -6.41 -8.30 -3.22
C ASP A 8 -5.23 -7.41 -2.80
N GLY A 9 -5.55 -6.31 -2.11
CA GLY A 9 -4.63 -5.22 -1.82
C GLY A 9 -4.30 -5.08 -0.35
N TYR A 10 -3.01 -4.94 -0.06
CA TYR A 10 -2.49 -4.84 1.29
C TYR A 10 -1.45 -3.73 1.43
N VAL A 11 -1.18 -3.36 2.68
CA VAL A 11 -0.12 -2.41 3.02
C VAL A 11 1.09 -3.21 3.48
N ALA A 12 2.13 -3.25 2.66
CA ALA A 12 3.39 -3.87 3.01
C ALA A 12 4.25 -2.90 3.83
N GLY A 13 4.80 -3.38 4.93
CA GLY A 13 5.82 -2.70 5.69
C GLY A 13 7.20 -2.96 5.09
N ARG A 14 7.98 -1.89 4.87
CA ARG A 14 9.37 -2.00 4.39
C ARG A 14 10.34 -2.08 5.56
N TYR A 15 11.06 -3.19 5.67
CA TYR A 15 12.10 -3.38 6.66
C TYR A 15 13.36 -2.55 6.33
N ARG A 16 14.31 -2.49 7.27
CA ARG A 16 15.55 -1.70 7.11
C ARG A 16 16.48 -2.24 6.03
N ASP A 17 16.43 -3.54 5.77
CA ASP A 17 17.16 -4.19 4.66
C ASP A 17 16.51 -3.95 3.30
N GLY A 18 15.35 -3.27 3.27
CA GLY A 18 14.62 -2.94 2.07
C GLY A 18 13.59 -3.97 1.63
N SER A 19 13.52 -5.15 2.27
CA SER A 19 12.49 -6.15 2.02
C SER A 19 11.10 -5.65 2.44
N LEU A 20 10.05 -6.24 1.84
CA LEU A 20 8.66 -5.93 2.12
C LEU A 20 8.00 -7.08 2.87
N SER A 21 7.15 -6.76 3.83
CA SER A 21 6.26 -7.74 4.43
C SER A 21 5.22 -8.24 3.43
N ASP A 22 4.62 -9.39 3.73
CA ASP A 22 3.56 -10.00 2.94
C ASP A 22 2.16 -9.49 3.32
N GLU A 23 1.14 -10.00 2.63
CA GLU A 23 -0.28 -9.67 2.84
C GLU A 23 -0.84 -10.14 4.20
N TRP A 24 -0.18 -11.12 4.83
CA TRP A 24 -0.60 -11.69 6.11
C TRP A 24 -0.12 -10.84 7.29
N THR A 25 0.76 -9.88 7.04
CA THR A 25 1.32 -8.99 8.04
C THR A 25 0.41 -7.79 8.29
N ASP A 26 -0.27 -7.76 9.44
CA ASP A 26 -0.95 -6.56 9.93
C ASP A 26 0.05 -5.53 10.48
N VAL A 27 0.44 -4.60 9.63
CA VAL A 27 1.42 -3.55 9.96
C VAL A 27 0.99 -2.66 11.14
N ALA A 28 -0.31 -2.56 11.44
CA ALA A 28 -0.82 -1.75 12.54
C ALA A 28 -0.59 -2.41 13.91
N ARG A 29 -0.37 -3.74 13.94
CA ARG A 29 -0.12 -4.51 15.16
C ARG A 29 1.36 -4.72 15.44
N CYS A 30 2.23 -4.41 14.49
CA CYS A 30 3.68 -4.51 14.68
C CYS A 30 4.19 -3.42 15.63
N ALA A 31 5.32 -3.71 16.29
CA ALA A 31 5.97 -2.76 17.17
C ALA A 31 6.40 -1.48 16.42
N GLY A 32 6.35 -0.34 17.13
CA GLY A 32 6.83 0.93 16.59
C GLY A 32 8.29 0.83 16.13
N GLY A 33 8.59 1.34 14.94
CA GLY A 33 9.94 1.33 14.37
C GLY A 33 10.37 0.01 13.70
N THR A 34 9.49 -0.99 13.60
CA THR A 34 9.71 -2.20 12.80
C THR A 34 9.89 -1.87 11.32
N PHE A 35 9.06 -0.97 10.80
CA PHE A 35 9.06 -0.57 9.39
C PHE A 35 9.61 0.84 9.19
N THR A 36 10.29 1.03 8.07
CA THR A 36 10.87 2.32 7.65
C THR A 36 9.96 3.09 6.70
N ARG A 37 9.12 2.37 5.93
CA ARG A 37 8.12 2.89 5.00
C ARG A 37 6.93 1.93 4.91
N TYR A 38 5.81 2.44 4.43
CA TYR A 38 4.67 1.64 3.99
C TYR A 38 4.53 1.73 2.48
N VAL A 39 4.20 0.61 1.83
CA VAL A 39 4.02 0.51 0.39
C VAL A 39 2.73 -0.23 0.12
N ALA A 40 1.92 0.29 -0.80
CA ALA A 40 0.73 -0.41 -1.26
C ALA A 40 1.13 -1.56 -2.18
N ARG A 41 0.58 -2.75 -1.97
CA ARG A 41 0.86 -3.95 -2.77
C ARG A 41 -0.44 -4.64 -3.14
N CYS A 42 -0.38 -5.42 -4.22
CA CYS A 42 -1.48 -6.22 -4.70
C CYS A 42 -0.99 -7.61 -5.08
N ALA A 43 -1.82 -8.64 -4.88
CA ALA A 43 -1.48 -10.02 -5.23
C ALA A 43 -1.09 -10.20 -6.71
N CYS A 44 -1.64 -9.38 -7.63
CA CYS A 44 -1.24 -9.37 -9.05
C CYS A 44 0.16 -8.80 -9.34
N GLY A 45 0.90 -8.35 -8.32
CA GLY A 45 2.26 -7.82 -8.44
C GLY A 45 2.35 -6.30 -8.51
N TRP A 46 1.22 -5.57 -8.58
CA TRP A 46 1.22 -4.11 -8.57
C TRP A 46 1.83 -3.52 -7.29
N SER A 47 2.50 -2.37 -7.40
CA SER A 47 3.12 -1.66 -6.29
C SER A 47 2.86 -0.15 -6.38
N GLY A 48 2.51 0.44 -5.24
CA GLY A 48 2.42 1.89 -5.07
C GLY A 48 3.73 2.54 -4.65
N ARG A 49 3.68 3.85 -4.44
CA ARG A 49 4.79 4.68 -3.98
C ARG A 49 5.06 4.46 -2.48
N PRO A 50 6.32 4.55 -2.01
CA PRO A 50 6.62 4.50 -0.59
C PRO A 50 6.04 5.70 0.18
N ARG A 51 5.38 5.41 1.30
CA ARG A 51 4.82 6.37 2.25
C ARG A 51 5.54 6.32 3.60
N PRO A 52 5.52 7.39 4.40
CA PRO A 52 6.08 7.36 5.75
C PRO A 52 5.51 6.22 6.60
N ALA A 53 6.30 5.64 7.49
CA ALA A 53 5.86 4.57 8.42
C ALA A 53 5.03 5.13 9.58
N THR A 54 3.90 5.77 9.25
CA THR A 54 2.93 6.34 10.19
C THR A 54 1.53 5.83 9.86
N ALA A 55 0.57 5.96 10.78
CA ALA A 55 -0.83 5.59 10.52
C ALA A 55 -1.39 6.30 9.28
N ALA A 56 -1.12 7.61 9.12
CA ALA A 56 -1.51 8.36 7.93
C ALA A 56 -0.85 7.84 6.65
N GLY A 57 0.41 7.41 6.72
CA GLY A 57 1.11 6.80 5.59
C GLY A 57 0.53 5.45 5.18
N ALA A 58 0.11 4.62 6.14
CA ALA A 58 -0.59 3.37 5.88
C ALA A 58 -1.95 3.61 5.19
N SER A 59 -2.74 4.57 5.69
CA SER A 59 -4.01 4.97 5.06
C SER A 59 -3.80 5.51 3.65
N ALA A 60 -2.78 6.35 3.43
CA ALA A 60 -2.45 6.88 2.11
C ALA A 60 -2.03 5.78 1.13
N ALA A 61 -1.26 4.78 1.59
CA ALA A 61 -0.90 3.62 0.76
C ALA A 61 -2.15 2.81 0.37
N ARG A 62 -3.06 2.55 1.31
CA ARG A 62 -4.31 1.84 1.01
C ARG A 62 -5.20 2.61 0.03
N GLN A 63 -5.30 3.93 0.20
CA GLN A 63 -6.03 4.80 -0.73
C GLN A 63 -5.40 4.80 -2.12
N GLU A 64 -4.07 4.82 -2.20
CA GLU A 64 -3.33 4.77 -3.46
C GLU A 64 -3.61 3.48 -4.24
N TRP A 65 -3.60 2.33 -3.56
CA TRP A 65 -4.01 1.06 -4.18
C TRP A 65 -5.44 1.14 -4.71
N PHE A 66 -6.39 1.59 -3.89
CA PHE A 66 -7.78 1.62 -4.31
C PHE A 66 -8.00 2.55 -5.51
N LEU A 67 -7.49 3.78 -5.44
CA LEU A 67 -7.69 4.76 -6.50
C LEU A 67 -6.86 4.43 -7.74
N GLY A 68 -5.56 4.18 -7.58
CA GLY A 68 -4.63 4.04 -8.69
C GLY A 68 -4.62 2.67 -9.35
N HIS A 69 -4.93 1.62 -8.59
CA HIS A 69 -4.91 0.26 -9.09
C HIS A 69 -6.32 -0.26 -9.38
N VAL A 70 -7.21 -0.26 -8.37
CA VAL A 70 -8.56 -0.83 -8.52
C VAL A 70 -9.43 0.05 -9.41
N MET A 71 -9.43 1.36 -9.17
CA MET A 71 -10.23 2.32 -9.95
C MET A 71 -9.50 2.86 -11.18
N SER A 72 -8.20 2.59 -11.32
CA SER A 72 -7.33 3.12 -12.40
C SER A 72 -7.42 4.65 -12.57
N LEU A 73 -7.61 5.37 -11.45
CA LEU A 73 -7.68 6.82 -11.42
C LEU A 73 -6.27 7.44 -11.36
N PRO A 74 -6.07 8.60 -12.00
CA PRO A 74 -4.81 9.33 -11.88
C PRO A 74 -4.60 9.80 -10.43
N LEU A 75 -3.51 9.35 -9.82
CA LEU A 75 -3.11 9.71 -8.45
C LEU A 75 -2.46 11.11 -8.34
N ASP A 76 -2.30 11.79 -9.48
CA ASP A 76 -1.61 13.08 -9.66
C ASP A 76 -2.58 14.22 -10.03
N ALA A 77 -3.89 14.05 -9.80
CA ALA A 77 -4.85 15.15 -10.04
C ALA A 77 -4.55 16.32 -9.08
N PRO A 78 -4.26 17.54 -9.58
CA PRO A 78 -4.10 18.69 -8.71
C PRO A 78 -5.40 18.95 -7.96
N ALA A 79 -5.29 19.36 -6.68
CA ALA A 79 -6.46 19.80 -5.91
C ALA A 79 -7.23 20.87 -6.73
N PRO A 80 -8.57 20.79 -6.83
CA PRO A 80 -9.33 21.84 -7.48
C PRO A 80 -9.05 23.17 -6.77
N VAL A 81 -8.78 24.21 -7.57
CA VAL A 81 -8.53 25.59 -7.12
C VAL A 81 -9.74 26.20 -6.43
#